data_AF-A0A928NV85-F1
#
_entry.id   AF-A0A928NV85-F1
#
_cell.length_a   1.000
_cell.length_b   1.000
_cell.length_c   1.000
_cell.angle_alpha   90.00
_cell.angle_beta   90.00
_cell.angle_gamma   90.00
#
_symmetry.space_group_name_H-M   'P 1'
#
loop_
_entity.id
_entity.type
_entity.pdbx_description
1 polymer ?
#
loop_
_entity_poly.entity_id
_entity_poly.type
_entity_poly.pdbx_seq_one_letter_code
_entity_poly.pdbx_strand_id
1 'polypeptide(L)'
;MERLNSLISKNIISLQEGKLCGYVLDLVFDENLKRFEGCVVCDDENENTFFLRRQDMVSVGDDCIVVEGEDKLEFEISSSSGNPIGKNVYDDQGWCLGKVVDVCVSGKYVKKIVTNKCEIPQSLIYKSGVDFIIFGIHKKSKDRNKKLIFKNQEKLSNFKEKLPKSEIKTAISLINNKTGNENQIRLFANPNILLGRTITSDLFGMNNELIAKKDEIINKNTIKNAKNHNKLNILSYFSK
;
A
#
# COMPACT_ATOMS: atom_id res chain seq x y z
N MET A 1 -15.79 3.16 -8.04
CA MET A 1 -14.49 2.46 -8.08
C MET A 1 -14.80 1.05 -8.50
N GLU A 2 -14.13 0.59 -9.55
CA GLU A 2 -14.38 -0.72 -10.16
C GLU A 2 -13.33 -1.71 -9.65
N ARG A 3 -13.78 -2.93 -9.36
CA ARG A 3 -12.92 -4.05 -8.96
C ARG A 3 -12.60 -4.86 -10.21
N LEU A 4 -11.33 -5.18 -10.42
CA LEU A 4 -10.90 -5.83 -11.65
C LEU A 4 -10.92 -7.35 -11.57
N ASN A 5 -10.90 -7.94 -10.37
CA ASN A 5 -10.95 -9.39 -10.24
C ASN A 5 -12.22 -10.00 -10.85
N SER A 6 -13.33 -9.24 -10.90
CA SER A 6 -14.54 -9.69 -11.57
C SER A 6 -14.41 -9.78 -13.08
N LEU A 7 -13.44 -9.12 -13.71
CA LEU A 7 -13.26 -9.17 -15.17
C LEU A 7 -12.67 -10.49 -15.65
N ILE A 8 -11.90 -11.17 -14.79
CA ILE A 8 -11.29 -12.47 -15.11
C ILE A 8 -12.41 -13.48 -15.37
N SER A 9 -12.24 -14.29 -16.42
CA SER A 9 -13.21 -15.29 -16.89
C SER A 9 -14.51 -14.73 -17.47
N LYS A 10 -14.63 -13.41 -17.70
CA LYS A 10 -15.76 -12.88 -18.46
C LYS A 10 -15.61 -13.16 -19.94
N ASN A 11 -16.74 -13.43 -20.59
CA ASN A 11 -16.81 -13.61 -22.02
C ASN A 11 -16.64 -12.26 -22.75
N ILE A 12 -16.06 -12.30 -23.94
CA ILE A 12 -15.91 -11.14 -24.80
C ILE A 12 -16.79 -11.35 -26.03
N ILE A 13 -17.66 -10.37 -26.29
CA ILE A 13 -18.56 -10.41 -27.43
C ILE A 13 -18.32 -9.23 -28.35
N SER A 14 -18.33 -9.49 -29.65
CA SER A 14 -18.30 -8.46 -30.67
C SER A 14 -19.71 -8.05 -31.08
N LEU A 15 -19.95 -6.75 -31.20
CA LEU A 15 -21.21 -6.19 -31.70
C LEU A 15 -21.35 -6.28 -33.22
N GLN A 16 -20.26 -6.05 -33.97
CA GLN A 16 -20.28 -6.05 -35.43
C GLN A 16 -20.49 -7.45 -35.99
N GLU A 17 -19.76 -8.44 -35.47
CA GLU A 17 -19.85 -9.83 -35.91
C GLU A 17 -20.95 -10.62 -35.17
N GLY A 18 -21.40 -10.15 -34.00
CA GLY A 18 -22.37 -10.88 -33.17
C GLY A 18 -21.83 -12.20 -32.64
N LYS A 19 -20.51 -12.30 -32.44
CA LYS A 19 -19.80 -13.54 -32.07
C LYS A 19 -19.18 -13.42 -30.68
N LEU A 20 -19.05 -14.58 -30.02
CA LEU A 20 -18.17 -14.76 -28.86
C LEU A 20 -16.72 -14.82 -29.34
N CYS A 21 -15.91 -13.84 -28.96
CA CYS A 21 -14.51 -13.75 -29.37
C CYS A 21 -13.55 -14.50 -28.42
N GLY A 22 -14.04 -14.94 -27.26
CA GLY A 22 -13.26 -15.64 -26.25
C GLY A 22 -13.58 -15.20 -24.82
N TYR A 23 -12.65 -15.40 -23.90
CA TYR A 23 -12.78 -15.01 -22.49
C TYR A 23 -11.53 -14.31 -21.96
N VAL A 24 -11.70 -13.53 -20.90
CA VAL A 24 -10.59 -12.84 -20.22
C VAL A 24 -9.76 -13.86 -19.43
N LEU A 25 -8.51 -14.04 -19.84
CA LEU A 25 -7.54 -14.89 -19.15
C LEU A 25 -6.78 -14.14 -18.06
N ASP A 26 -6.30 -12.93 -18.37
CA ASP A 26 -5.44 -12.17 -17.47
C ASP A 26 -5.66 -10.64 -17.60
N LEU A 27 -5.10 -9.88 -16.67
CA LEU A 27 -5.21 -8.43 -16.60
C LEU A 27 -3.87 -7.76 -16.82
N VAL A 28 -3.83 -6.74 -17.66
CA VAL A 28 -2.59 -6.06 -18.03
C VAL A 28 -2.45 -4.72 -17.34
N PHE A 29 -1.31 -4.51 -16.68
CA PHE A 29 -0.96 -3.28 -15.97
C PHE A 29 0.41 -2.76 -16.40
N ASP A 30 0.61 -1.46 -16.24
CA ASP A 30 1.93 -0.87 -16.42
C ASP A 30 2.93 -1.37 -15.37
N GLU A 31 4.23 -1.25 -15.66
CA GLU A 31 5.33 -1.71 -14.79
C GLU A 31 5.28 -1.19 -13.35
N ASN A 32 4.59 -0.06 -13.12
CA ASN A 32 4.50 0.61 -11.83
C ASN A 32 3.13 0.47 -11.16
N LEU A 33 2.22 -0.35 -11.73
CA LEU A 33 0.85 -0.51 -11.27
C LEU A 33 0.09 0.82 -11.08
N LYS A 34 0.38 1.84 -11.88
CA LYS A 34 -0.35 3.11 -11.94
C LYS A 34 -1.55 3.03 -12.87
N ARG A 35 -1.47 2.22 -13.92
CA ARG A 35 -2.46 2.16 -14.99
C ARG A 35 -2.86 0.72 -15.30
N PHE A 36 -4.17 0.54 -15.44
CA PHE A 36 -4.76 -0.65 -16.05
C PHE A 36 -4.83 -0.41 -17.55
N GLU A 37 -4.13 -1.24 -18.32
CA GLU A 37 -3.95 -1.05 -19.77
C GLU A 37 -4.99 -1.85 -20.55
N GLY A 38 -5.34 -3.05 -20.09
CA GLY A 38 -6.25 -3.93 -20.81
C GLY A 38 -6.36 -5.33 -20.22
N CYS A 39 -6.87 -6.25 -21.01
CA CYS A 39 -7.03 -7.66 -20.67
C CYS A 39 -6.33 -8.53 -21.70
N VAL A 40 -5.85 -9.68 -21.25
CA VAL A 40 -5.49 -10.79 -22.11
C VAL A 40 -6.74 -11.62 -22.34
N VAL A 41 -7.02 -11.92 -23.60
CA VAL A 41 -8.19 -12.64 -24.08
C VAL A 41 -7.72 -13.94 -24.71
N CYS A 42 -8.33 -15.05 -24.34
CA CYS A 42 -8.08 -16.34 -24.98
C CYS A 42 -9.28 -16.69 -25.87
N ASP A 43 -9.01 -17.04 -27.12
CA ASP A 43 -10.00 -17.66 -28.01
C ASP A 43 -10.18 -19.13 -27.62
N ASP A 44 -11.44 -19.55 -27.45
CA ASP A 44 -11.82 -20.92 -27.09
C ASP A 44 -11.47 -21.93 -28.18
N GLU A 45 -11.49 -21.52 -29.46
CA GLU A 45 -11.33 -22.45 -30.59
C GLU A 45 -9.87 -22.77 -30.89
N ASN A 46 -9.00 -21.75 -30.84
CA ASN A 46 -7.62 -21.84 -31.33
C ASN A 46 -6.56 -21.71 -30.23
N GLU A 47 -6.95 -21.50 -28.97
CA GLU A 47 -6.05 -21.19 -27.84
C GLU A 47 -5.14 -19.97 -28.11
N ASN A 48 -5.53 -19.11 -29.07
CA ASN A 48 -4.80 -17.90 -29.40
C ASN A 48 -5.04 -16.83 -28.32
N THR A 49 -3.97 -16.13 -27.96
CA THR A 49 -4.02 -15.03 -26.99
C THR A 49 -3.98 -13.67 -27.69
N PHE A 50 -4.92 -12.83 -27.28
CA PHE A 50 -5.09 -11.47 -27.79
C PHE A 50 -5.05 -10.48 -26.64
N PHE A 51 -4.66 -9.25 -26.96
CA PHE A 51 -4.68 -8.12 -26.06
C PHE A 51 -5.86 -7.21 -26.42
N LEU A 52 -6.74 -6.99 -25.43
CA LEU A 52 -7.83 -6.04 -25.51
C LEU A 52 -7.52 -4.81 -24.65
N ARG A 53 -7.34 -3.65 -25.27
CA ARG A 53 -7.11 -2.40 -24.54
C ARG A 53 -8.37 -1.97 -23.81
N ARG A 54 -8.20 -1.35 -22.65
CA ARG A 54 -9.31 -0.80 -21.86
C ARG A 54 -10.16 0.23 -22.63
N GLN A 55 -9.55 0.95 -23.58
CA GLN A 55 -10.24 1.99 -24.36
C GLN A 55 -11.21 1.41 -25.39
N ASP A 56 -10.97 0.18 -25.84
CA ASP A 56 -11.77 -0.48 -26.86
C ASP A 56 -12.93 -1.31 -26.26
N MET A 57 -13.01 -1.36 -24.92
CA MET A 57 -14.15 -1.93 -24.20
C MET A 57 -15.32 -0.94 -24.23
N VAL A 58 -16.34 -1.24 -25.03
CA VAL A 58 -17.54 -0.42 -25.16
C VAL A 58 -18.36 -0.44 -23.87
N SER A 59 -18.53 -1.64 -23.29
CA SER A 59 -19.20 -1.80 -22.00
C SER A 59 -18.70 -3.03 -21.26
N VAL A 60 -18.81 -2.98 -19.93
CA VAL A 60 -18.53 -4.11 -19.04
C VAL A 60 -19.81 -4.43 -18.29
N GLY A 61 -20.46 -5.52 -18.65
CA GLY A 61 -21.62 -6.07 -17.94
C GLY A 61 -21.19 -7.06 -16.87
N ASP A 62 -22.16 -7.70 -16.21
CA ASP A 62 -21.90 -8.71 -15.17
C ASP A 62 -21.40 -10.03 -15.76
N ASP A 63 -21.85 -10.41 -16.96
CA ASP A 63 -21.47 -11.69 -17.59
C ASP A 63 -20.42 -11.54 -18.70
N CYS A 64 -20.42 -10.42 -19.42
CA CYS A 64 -19.57 -10.21 -20.60
C CYS A 64 -19.00 -8.80 -20.70
N ILE A 65 -17.93 -8.69 -21.48
CA ILE A 65 -17.33 -7.45 -21.97
C ILE A 65 -17.69 -7.32 -23.44
N VAL A 66 -18.17 -6.14 -23.80
CA VAL A 66 -18.62 -5.85 -25.16
C VAL A 66 -17.57 -5.03 -25.88
N VAL A 67 -17.16 -5.47 -27.07
CA VAL A 67 -16.28 -4.75 -27.99
C VAL A 67 -17.04 -4.42 -29.28
N GLU A 68 -16.56 -3.43 -30.03
CA GLU A 68 -17.21 -3.04 -31.27
C GLU A 68 -17.05 -4.12 -32.36
N GLY A 69 -15.82 -4.59 -32.56
CA GLY A 69 -15.46 -5.59 -33.57
C GLY A 69 -14.28 -6.45 -33.11
N GLU A 70 -14.06 -7.59 -33.77
CA GLU A 70 -12.88 -8.44 -33.57
C GLU A 70 -11.57 -7.72 -33.95
N ASP A 71 -11.65 -6.68 -34.79
CA ASP A 71 -10.52 -5.83 -35.18
C ASP A 71 -9.84 -5.11 -34.00
N LYS A 72 -10.53 -5.03 -32.84
CA LYS A 72 -9.99 -4.45 -31.60
C LYS A 72 -9.09 -5.40 -30.81
N LEU A 73 -9.06 -6.68 -31.17
CA LEU A 73 -8.22 -7.68 -30.52
C LEU A 73 -6.86 -7.71 -31.22
N GLU A 74 -5.83 -7.19 -30.55
CA GLU A 74 -4.46 -7.19 -31.05
C GLU A 74 -3.77 -8.51 -30.65
N PHE A 75 -2.90 -9.09 -31.47
CA PHE A 75 -2.14 -10.29 -31.05
C PHE A 75 -1.23 -9.96 -29.86
N GLU A 76 -1.24 -10.81 -28.82
CA GLU A 76 -0.35 -10.63 -27.68
C GLU A 76 1.07 -11.14 -28.03
N ILE A 77 2.04 -10.21 -28.12
CA ILE A 77 3.44 -10.53 -28.46
C ILE A 77 4.34 -10.51 -27.21
N SER A 78 3.90 -9.87 -26.12
CA SER A 78 4.71 -9.62 -24.92
C SER A 78 4.31 -10.49 -23.73
N SER A 79 5.31 -11.04 -23.02
CA SER A 79 5.13 -12.13 -22.04
C SER A 79 4.77 -11.71 -20.61
N SER A 80 4.59 -10.41 -20.33
CA SER A 80 4.31 -9.97 -18.95
C SER A 80 3.10 -9.05 -18.84
N SER A 81 2.00 -9.60 -18.37
CA SER A 81 0.78 -8.86 -18.04
C SER A 81 0.98 -7.88 -16.86
N GLY A 82 2.01 -8.08 -16.04
CA GLY A 82 2.23 -7.25 -14.85
C GLY A 82 1.12 -7.40 -13.80
N ASN A 83 0.21 -8.38 -13.95
CA ASN A 83 -0.94 -8.56 -13.07
C ASN A 83 -0.50 -8.68 -11.60
N PRO A 84 -0.96 -7.81 -10.70
CA PRO A 84 -0.63 -7.91 -9.28
C PRO A 84 -1.43 -8.98 -8.55
N ILE A 85 -2.57 -9.43 -9.09
CA ILE A 85 -3.45 -10.39 -8.42
C ILE A 85 -2.70 -11.69 -8.19
N GLY A 86 -2.80 -12.19 -6.95
CA GLY A 86 -2.11 -13.38 -6.51
C GLY A 86 -0.65 -13.17 -6.07
N LYS A 87 -0.07 -11.98 -6.24
CA LYS A 87 1.29 -11.70 -5.74
C LYS A 87 1.31 -11.45 -4.24
N ASN A 88 2.43 -11.79 -3.60
CA ASN A 88 2.67 -11.44 -2.20
C ASN A 88 3.10 -9.98 -2.07
N VAL A 89 2.65 -9.30 -1.02
CA VAL A 89 3.04 -7.92 -0.72
C VAL A 89 3.89 -7.90 0.53
N TYR A 90 5.06 -7.28 0.44
CA TYR A 90 5.99 -7.12 1.55
C TYR A 90 6.27 -5.65 1.81
N ASP A 91 6.51 -5.30 3.07
CA ASP A 91 7.06 -3.98 3.41
C ASP A 91 8.59 -3.93 3.25
N ASP A 92 9.17 -2.75 3.50
CA ASP A 92 10.62 -2.53 3.47
C ASP A 92 11.39 -3.25 4.58
N GLN A 93 10.69 -3.82 5.56
CA GLN A 93 11.23 -4.63 6.65
C GLN A 93 11.10 -6.14 6.38
N GLY A 94 10.51 -6.55 5.25
CA GLY A 94 10.31 -7.94 4.87
C GLY A 94 9.04 -8.60 5.45
N TRP A 95 8.14 -7.84 6.06
CA TRP A 95 6.90 -8.36 6.64
C TRP A 95 5.85 -8.59 5.55
N CYS A 96 5.25 -9.78 5.55
CA CYS A 96 4.20 -10.12 4.59
C CYS A 96 2.86 -9.47 4.96
N LEU A 97 2.48 -8.46 4.17
CA LEU A 97 1.21 -7.73 4.24
C LEU A 97 0.06 -8.47 3.53
N GLY A 98 0.30 -9.69 3.05
CA GLY A 98 -0.71 -10.56 2.47
C GLY A 98 -0.54 -10.80 0.98
N LYS A 99 -1.51 -11.50 0.39
CA LYS A 99 -1.59 -11.81 -1.04
C LYS A 99 -2.62 -10.89 -1.67
N VAL A 100 -2.33 -10.30 -2.84
CA VAL A 100 -3.28 -9.47 -3.57
C VAL A 100 -4.45 -10.32 -4.03
N VAL A 101 -5.66 -9.88 -3.70
CA VAL A 101 -6.92 -10.51 -4.08
C VAL A 101 -7.60 -9.72 -5.19
N ASP A 102 -7.45 -8.39 -5.18
CA ASP A 102 -8.15 -7.53 -6.13
C ASP A 102 -7.42 -6.20 -6.32
N VAL A 103 -7.81 -5.46 -7.36
CA VAL A 103 -7.31 -4.13 -7.69
C VAL A 103 -8.49 -3.20 -7.93
N CYS A 104 -8.48 -2.04 -7.27
CA CYS A 104 -9.50 -1.03 -7.47
C CYS A 104 -9.00 0.07 -8.42
N VAL A 105 -9.76 0.31 -9.49
CA VAL A 105 -9.46 1.34 -10.48
C VAL A 105 -10.53 2.43 -10.53
N SER A 106 -10.12 3.58 -11.05
CA SER A 106 -10.98 4.70 -11.41
C SER A 106 -10.63 5.12 -12.83
N GLY A 107 -11.44 4.68 -13.79
CA GLY A 107 -11.08 4.73 -15.21
C GLY A 107 -9.83 3.87 -15.46
N LYS A 108 -8.81 4.44 -16.09
CA LYS A 108 -7.54 3.74 -16.34
C LYS A 108 -6.56 3.73 -15.17
N TYR A 109 -6.81 4.50 -14.11
CA TYR A 109 -5.83 4.67 -13.04
C TYR A 109 -6.11 3.75 -11.86
N VAL A 110 -5.09 3.02 -11.45
CA VAL A 110 -5.10 2.19 -10.23
C VAL A 110 -5.09 3.11 -9.02
N LYS A 111 -6.04 2.92 -8.10
CA LYS A 111 -6.14 3.70 -6.86
C LYS A 111 -5.57 2.96 -5.68
N LYS A 112 -5.88 1.67 -5.56
CA LYS A 112 -5.41 0.79 -4.48
C LYS A 112 -5.39 -0.66 -4.93
N ILE A 113 -4.52 -1.45 -4.32
CA ILE A 113 -4.54 -2.90 -4.34
C ILE A 113 -5.19 -3.40 -3.06
N VAL A 114 -5.95 -4.49 -3.14
CA VAL A 114 -6.62 -5.12 -2.01
C VAL A 114 -5.93 -6.46 -1.76
N THR A 115 -5.35 -6.63 -0.58
CA THR A 115 -4.82 -7.92 -0.13
C THR A 115 -5.82 -8.62 0.77
N ASN A 116 -5.55 -9.88 1.10
CA ASN A 116 -6.32 -10.62 2.10
C ASN A 116 -6.17 -10.08 3.55
N LYS A 117 -5.26 -9.13 3.81
CA LYS A 117 -5.06 -8.55 5.15
C LYS A 117 -5.37 -7.04 5.21
N CYS A 118 -5.11 -6.30 4.13
CA CYS A 118 -5.23 -4.85 4.13
C CYS A 118 -5.45 -4.29 2.71
N GLU A 119 -5.80 -3.01 2.65
CA GLU A 119 -5.84 -2.26 1.40
C GLU A 119 -4.64 -1.31 1.33
N ILE A 120 -3.99 -1.26 0.17
CA ILE A 120 -2.76 -0.49 -0.02
C ILE A 120 -2.97 0.50 -1.18
N PRO A 121 -2.90 1.82 -0.90
CA PRO A 121 -2.91 2.84 -1.95
C PRO A 121 -1.79 2.65 -2.95
N GLN A 122 -2.09 2.89 -4.23
CA GLN A 122 -1.11 2.81 -5.32
C GLN A 122 0.11 3.71 -5.06
N SER A 123 -0.10 4.87 -4.46
CA SER A 123 0.96 5.85 -4.14
C SER A 123 2.02 5.34 -3.16
N LEU A 124 1.74 4.26 -2.43
CA LEU A 124 2.65 3.65 -1.47
C LEU A 124 3.31 2.39 -2.03
N ILE A 125 2.96 1.96 -3.25
CA ILE A 125 3.65 0.89 -3.94
C ILE A 125 5.00 1.41 -4.43
N TYR A 126 6.08 0.80 -3.95
CA TYR A 126 7.43 1.16 -4.35
C TYR A 126 7.79 0.52 -5.68
N LYS A 127 7.59 -0.81 -5.79
CA LYS A 127 7.91 -1.58 -6.99
C LYS A 127 7.01 -2.80 -7.09
N SER A 128 6.56 -3.10 -8.31
CA SER A 128 5.93 -4.37 -8.68
C SER A 128 6.98 -5.24 -9.36
N GLY A 129 7.27 -6.41 -8.79
CA GLY A 129 8.12 -7.43 -9.39
C GLY A 129 7.31 -8.54 -10.05
N VAL A 130 8.02 -9.57 -10.52
CA VAL A 130 7.41 -10.77 -11.09
C VAL A 130 6.66 -11.55 -10.02
N ASP A 131 7.25 -11.78 -8.85
CA ASP A 131 6.66 -12.64 -7.81
C ASP A 131 5.97 -11.87 -6.67
N PHE A 132 6.44 -10.65 -6.38
CA PHE A 132 5.99 -9.88 -5.22
C PHE A 132 5.96 -8.38 -5.48
N ILE A 133 5.23 -7.68 -4.63
CA ILE A 133 5.09 -6.23 -4.62
C ILE A 133 5.74 -5.70 -3.35
N ILE A 134 6.56 -4.67 -3.48
CA ILE A 134 7.16 -3.96 -2.36
C ILE A 134 6.33 -2.72 -2.05
N PHE A 135 5.88 -2.63 -0.81
CA PHE A 135 5.21 -1.50 -0.22
C PHE A 135 6.21 -0.66 0.59
N GLY A 136 6.15 0.66 0.46
CA GLY A 136 6.92 1.56 1.31
C GLY A 136 7.40 2.82 0.59
N ILE A 137 7.67 3.86 1.37
CA ILE A 137 8.30 5.08 0.86
C ILE A 137 9.80 4.84 0.89
N HIS A 138 10.39 4.40 -0.22
CA HIS A 138 11.84 4.49 -0.35
C HIS A 138 12.21 5.97 -0.41
N LYS A 139 12.61 6.55 0.72
CA LYS A 139 13.30 7.84 0.71
C LYS A 139 14.50 7.62 -0.21
N LYS A 140 14.55 8.33 -1.34
CA LYS A 140 15.80 8.44 -2.11
C LYS A 140 16.82 8.99 -1.11
N SER A 141 17.64 8.10 -0.57
CA SER A 141 18.84 8.47 0.14
C SER A 141 19.63 9.32 -0.85
N LYS A 142 19.56 10.64 -0.71
CA LYS A 142 20.50 11.54 -1.38
C LYS A 142 21.89 11.01 -1.03
N ASP A 143 22.60 10.52 -2.04
CA ASP A 143 24.04 10.27 -2.06
C ASP A 143 24.65 9.61 -0.81
N ARG A 144 24.72 8.28 -0.83
CA ARG A 144 25.76 7.54 -0.08
C ARG A 144 27.05 7.36 -0.87
N ASN A 145 27.31 8.23 -1.86
CA ASN A 145 28.66 8.51 -2.32
C ASN A 145 29.30 9.60 -1.43
N LYS A 146 29.48 9.30 -0.14
CA LYS A 146 30.53 9.94 0.65
C LYS A 146 31.37 8.85 1.27
N LYS A 147 32.52 8.66 0.64
CA LYS A 147 33.70 7.98 1.17
C LYS A 147 33.80 8.21 2.67
N LEU A 148 34.08 7.12 3.38
CA LEU A 148 34.75 7.09 4.67
C LEU A 148 35.81 8.20 4.73
N ILE A 149 35.51 9.28 5.46
CA ILE A 149 36.51 10.18 6.02
C ILE A 149 36.07 10.43 7.46
N PHE A 150 36.65 9.65 8.38
CA PHE A 150 36.80 10.09 9.75
C PHE A 150 37.60 11.39 9.74
N LYS A 151 37.00 12.50 10.20
CA LYS A 151 37.74 13.63 10.76
C LYS A 151 36.82 14.46 11.66
N ASN A 152 37.13 14.33 12.95
CA ASN A 152 36.97 15.25 14.08
C ASN A 152 35.91 16.35 14.04
N GLN A 153 35.12 16.32 15.11
CA GLN A 153 34.60 17.45 15.88
C GLN A 153 35.07 18.83 15.42
N GLU A 154 34.14 19.71 15.06
CA GLU A 154 33.93 20.96 15.79
C GLU A 154 32.70 21.75 15.27
N LYS A 155 31.97 22.30 16.25
CA LYS A 155 31.19 23.55 16.23
C LYS A 155 29.85 23.60 15.48
N LEU A 156 28.83 23.33 16.30
CA LEU A 156 27.59 24.09 16.41
C LEU A 156 27.83 25.61 16.23
N SER A 157 27.17 26.26 15.27
CA SER A 157 26.38 27.49 15.49
C SER A 157 25.92 28.10 14.17
N ASN A 158 24.71 28.67 14.24
CA ASN A 158 24.16 29.72 13.38
C ASN A 158 23.71 29.32 11.97
N PHE A 159 22.39 29.13 11.81
CA PHE A 159 21.59 29.90 10.85
C PHE A 159 20.11 29.83 11.27
N LYS A 160 19.69 30.82 12.06
CA LYS A 160 18.30 31.29 12.15
C LYS A 160 18.18 32.48 11.20
N GLU A 161 16.92 32.76 10.83
CA GLU A 161 16.38 33.83 9.97
C GLU A 161 16.08 33.38 8.54
N LYS A 162 14.93 33.68 7.92
CA LYS A 162 13.64 34.31 8.29
C LYS A 162 12.72 34.01 7.08
N LEU A 163 11.46 33.61 7.29
CA LEU A 163 10.42 33.66 6.24
C LEU A 163 9.10 34.18 6.87
N PRO A 164 8.35 35.08 6.20
CA PRO A 164 7.36 35.94 6.84
C PRO A 164 6.03 35.24 7.13
N LYS A 165 5.48 35.56 8.31
CA LYS A 165 4.20 35.10 8.84
C LYS A 165 3.11 36.15 8.56
N SER A 166 2.49 36.12 7.39
CA SER A 166 1.24 36.86 7.17
C SER A 166 0.60 36.40 5.86
N GLU A 167 -0.19 35.32 5.90
CA GLU A 167 -1.28 35.04 4.92
C GLU A 167 -2.07 33.74 5.16
N ILE A 168 -1.71 32.89 6.15
CA ILE A 168 -2.42 31.61 6.39
C ILE A 168 -3.56 31.73 7.43
N LYS A 169 -3.95 32.93 7.85
CA LYS A 169 -4.98 33.12 8.90
C LYS A 169 -6.43 33.13 8.43
N THR A 170 -6.73 32.99 7.13
CA THR A 170 -8.10 33.15 6.62
C THR A 170 -8.72 31.89 5.99
N ALA A 171 -8.02 30.74 6.03
CA ALA A 171 -8.56 29.47 5.50
C ALA A 171 -8.95 28.44 6.58
N ILE A 172 -8.72 28.72 7.87
CA ILE A 172 -8.89 27.73 8.95
C ILE A 172 -10.26 27.84 9.66
N SER A 173 -11.07 28.88 9.41
CA SER A 173 -12.34 29.09 10.15
C SER A 173 -13.61 28.55 9.47
N LEU A 174 -13.54 27.93 8.29
CA LEU A 174 -14.74 27.45 7.56
C LEU A 174 -14.90 25.93 7.46
N ILE A 175 -14.03 25.13 8.08
CA ILE A 175 -14.11 23.64 8.05
C ILE A 175 -14.61 23.06 9.38
N ASN A 176 -14.84 23.89 10.40
CA ASN A 176 -15.54 23.46 11.61
C ASN A 176 -17.04 23.64 11.39
N ASN A 177 -17.70 22.65 10.77
CA ASN A 177 -18.95 22.08 11.26
C ASN A 177 -19.54 21.03 10.29
N LYS A 178 -19.56 19.77 10.79
CA LYS A 178 -20.33 18.58 10.32
C LYS A 178 -19.92 18.09 8.92
N THR A 179 -19.29 16.92 8.79
CA THR A 179 -19.89 15.58 9.01
C THR A 179 -18.83 14.53 9.39
N GLY A 180 -19.25 13.50 10.13
CA GLY A 180 -18.40 12.58 10.89
C GLY A 180 -17.33 11.83 10.10
N ASN A 181 -16.10 11.93 10.59
CA ASN A 181 -15.01 11.01 10.29
C ASN A 181 -14.95 9.94 11.39
N GLU A 182 -15.25 8.70 11.04
CA GLU A 182 -14.68 7.53 11.72
C GLU A 182 -13.18 7.49 11.39
N ASN A 183 -12.42 8.38 12.01
CA ASN A 183 -10.98 8.22 12.09
C ASN A 183 -10.73 6.98 12.94
N GLN A 184 -10.02 5.97 12.41
CA GLN A 184 -9.42 4.94 13.25
C GLN A 184 -8.55 5.65 14.28
N ILE A 185 -9.07 5.75 15.51
CA ILE A 185 -8.36 6.26 16.66
C ILE A 185 -7.20 5.28 16.86
N ARG A 186 -5.98 5.67 16.48
CA ARG A 186 -4.79 5.02 17.01
C ARG A 186 -4.83 5.27 18.51
N LEU A 187 -5.28 4.26 19.26
CA LEU A 187 -5.26 4.24 20.72
C LEU A 187 -3.79 4.27 21.15
N PHE A 188 -3.21 5.47 21.24
CA PHE A 188 -1.99 5.65 21.99
C PHE A 188 -2.39 5.48 23.45
N ALA A 189 -1.92 4.38 24.07
CA ALA A 189 -2.02 4.24 25.51
C ALA A 189 -1.43 5.50 26.13
N ASN A 190 -2.27 6.31 26.79
CA ASN A 190 -1.80 7.51 27.45
C ASN A 190 -0.78 7.05 28.50
N PRO A 191 0.51 7.39 28.36
CA PRO A 191 1.56 6.84 29.22
C PRO A 191 1.33 7.20 30.70
N ASN A 192 0.57 8.26 30.97
CA ASN A 192 0.22 8.66 32.33
C ASN A 192 -0.73 7.67 33.02
N ILE A 193 -1.49 6.86 32.27
CA ILE A 193 -2.37 5.82 32.82
C ILE A 193 -1.58 4.63 33.38
N LEU A 194 -0.36 4.43 32.86
CA LEU A 194 0.50 3.32 33.27
C LEU A 194 1.25 3.62 34.58
N LEU A 195 1.34 4.88 35.00
CA LEU A 195 2.04 5.26 36.23
C LEU A 195 1.35 4.65 37.45
N GLY A 196 2.13 3.95 38.29
CA GLY A 196 1.63 3.35 39.53
C GLY A 196 1.03 1.95 39.39
N ARG A 197 0.95 1.38 38.17
CA ARG A 197 0.54 -0.02 37.94
C ARG A 197 1.69 -0.98 38.23
N THR A 198 1.34 -2.22 38.54
CA THR A 198 2.31 -3.28 38.82
C THR A 198 2.49 -4.18 37.62
N ILE A 199 3.74 -4.52 37.32
CA ILE A 199 4.10 -5.31 36.15
C ILE A 199 3.95 -6.80 36.47
N THR A 200 3.28 -7.57 35.60
CA THR A 200 3.00 -8.99 35.83
C THR A 200 4.12 -9.94 35.40
N SER A 201 5.07 -9.47 34.60
CA SER A 201 6.15 -10.28 34.02
C SER A 201 7.38 -9.45 33.67
N ASP A 202 8.55 -10.05 33.71
CA ASP A 202 9.79 -9.37 33.30
C ASP A 202 9.71 -8.86 31.85
N LEU A 203 10.12 -7.62 31.66
CA LEU A 203 10.11 -6.95 30.36
C LEU A 203 11.53 -6.70 29.89
N PHE A 204 11.89 -7.28 28.75
CA PHE A 204 13.20 -7.12 28.13
C PHE A 204 13.15 -6.21 26.90
N GLY A 205 14.22 -5.43 26.71
CA GLY A 205 14.46 -4.57 25.56
C GLY A 205 15.10 -5.32 24.39
N MET A 206 15.44 -4.58 23.34
CA MET A 206 15.97 -5.16 22.09
C MET A 206 17.37 -5.80 22.25
N ASN A 207 18.14 -5.40 23.27
CA ASN A 207 19.47 -5.94 23.55
C ASN A 207 19.48 -6.90 24.75
N ASN A 208 18.33 -7.51 25.07
CA ASN A 208 18.13 -8.32 26.28
C ASN A 208 18.35 -7.54 27.60
N GLU A 209 18.34 -6.21 27.54
CA GLU A 209 18.40 -5.34 28.70
C GLU A 209 17.06 -5.38 29.45
N LEU A 210 17.11 -5.51 30.77
CA LEU A 210 15.93 -5.55 31.61
C LEU A 210 15.33 -4.14 31.71
N ILE A 211 14.15 -3.95 31.13
CA ILE A 211 13.40 -2.68 31.17
C ILE A 211 12.63 -2.56 32.47
N ALA A 212 12.04 -3.67 32.94
CA ALA A 212 11.27 -3.71 34.17
C ALA A 212 11.14 -5.14 34.69
N LYS A 213 11.15 -5.31 36.01
CA LYS A 213 10.96 -6.61 36.66
C LYS A 213 9.49 -6.91 36.93
N LYS A 214 9.18 -8.21 37.00
CA LYS A 214 7.93 -8.70 37.57
C LYS A 214 7.74 -8.13 38.99
N ASP A 215 6.51 -7.71 39.27
CA ASP A 215 6.03 -7.08 40.50
C ASP A 215 6.62 -5.68 40.78
N GLU A 216 7.32 -5.07 39.81
CA GLU A 216 7.81 -3.68 39.91
C GLU A 216 6.70 -2.67 39.57
N ILE A 217 6.71 -1.51 40.23
CA ILE A 217 5.77 -0.40 39.99
C ILE A 217 6.27 0.45 38.81
N ILE A 218 5.39 0.75 37.87
CA ILE A 218 5.70 1.55 36.70
C ILE A 218 5.95 3.01 37.09
N ASN A 219 7.20 3.44 36.91
CA ASN A 219 7.65 4.81 37.11
C ASN A 219 7.89 5.52 35.77
N LYS A 220 8.10 6.84 35.81
CA LYS A 220 8.41 7.65 34.62
C LYS A 220 9.65 7.15 33.87
N ASN A 221 10.63 6.60 34.59
CA ASN A 221 11.84 6.02 34.00
C ASN A 221 11.52 4.73 33.22
N THR A 222 10.68 3.86 33.78
CA THR A 222 10.22 2.62 33.13
C THR A 222 9.48 2.91 31.83
N ILE A 223 8.61 3.93 31.83
CA ILE A 223 7.90 4.39 30.63
C ILE A 223 8.89 4.95 29.59
N LYS A 224 9.87 5.75 30.02
CA LYS A 224 10.89 6.31 29.12
C LYS A 224 11.73 5.20 28.47
N ASN A 225 12.15 4.21 29.25
CA ASN A 225 12.89 3.05 28.75
C ASN A 225 12.03 2.22 27.79
N ALA A 226 10.79 1.91 28.15
CA ALA A 226 9.86 1.21 27.27
C ALA A 226 9.59 1.97 25.96
N LYS A 227 9.57 3.32 25.99
CA LYS A 227 9.43 4.15 24.80
C LYS A 227 10.69 4.11 23.93
N ASN A 228 11.87 4.15 24.52
CA ASN A 228 13.15 4.04 23.81
C ASN A 228 13.31 2.68 23.11
N HIS A 229 12.77 1.61 23.69
CA HIS A 229 12.81 0.27 23.09
C HIS A 229 11.55 -0.08 22.26
N ASN A 230 10.65 0.87 21.98
CA ASN A 230 9.36 0.62 21.29
C ASN A 230 8.50 -0.49 21.94
N LYS A 231 8.58 -0.66 23.26
CA LYS A 231 7.84 -1.65 24.06
C LYS A 231 6.70 -1.04 24.89
N LEU A 232 6.26 0.19 24.61
CA LEU A 232 5.22 0.86 25.40
C LEU A 232 3.86 0.11 25.40
N ASN A 233 3.46 -0.44 24.25
CA ASN A 233 2.22 -1.22 24.15
C ASN A 233 2.31 -2.53 24.93
N ILE A 234 3.51 -3.12 24.98
CA ILE A 234 3.78 -4.37 25.71
C ILE A 234 3.82 -4.08 27.22
N LEU A 235 4.39 -2.95 27.63
CA LEU A 235 4.31 -2.47 29.01
C LEU A 235 2.85 -2.27 29.45
N SER A 236 2.00 -1.71 28.57
CA SER A 236 0.57 -1.58 28.85
C SER A 236 -0.15 -2.92 29.02
N TYR A 237 0.22 -3.92 28.22
CA TYR A 237 -0.37 -5.26 28.26
C TYR A 237 -0.01 -6.02 29.55
N PHE A 238 1.21 -5.86 30.04
CA PHE A 238 1.69 -6.52 31.27
C PHE A 238 1.52 -5.68 32.54
N SER A 239 0.74 -4.60 32.49
CA SER A 239 0.45 -3.75 33.65
C SER A 239 -0.94 -4.07 34.22
N LYS A 240 -1.03 -4.30 35.52
CA LYS A 240 -2.29 -4.41 36.27
C LYS A 240 -2.44 -3.27 37.26
#